data_AF-A0A8J4H589-F1
#
_entry.id   AF-A0A8J4H589-F1
#
_cell.length_a   1.000
_cell.length_b   1.000
_cell.length_c   1.000
_cell.angle_alpha   90.00
_cell.angle_beta   90.00
_cell.angle_gamma   90.00
#
_symmetry.space_group_name_H-M   'P 1'
#
loop_
_entity.id
_entity.type
_entity.pdbx_description
1 polymer ?
#
loop_
_entity_poly.entity_id
_entity_poly.type
_entity_poly.pdbx_seq_one_letter_code
_entity_poly.pdbx_strand_id
1 'polypeptide(L)'
;MTIETDREDIKRLFAPVAPGIKLRIQALREVHEVGITTQASISPVLPFTPDFPKLLEGIVDRIWIDTLNIGDGSMGKHSERLGMHQLFKAYGLSEWYQKDIHLRVEKYFKKTFPQEMIHVSKEEAFPVFEKGT
;
A
#
# COMPACT_ATOMS: atom_id res chain seq x y z
N MET A 1 -4.48 8.33 1.05
CA MET A 1 -4.66 7.98 -0.37
C MET A 1 -4.05 6.62 -0.64
N THR A 2 -4.70 5.76 -1.44
CA THR A 2 -4.13 4.46 -1.80
C THR A 2 -3.13 4.59 -2.95
N ILE A 3 -1.93 4.04 -2.74
CA ILE A 3 -0.84 3.89 -3.71
C ILE A 3 -0.29 2.47 -3.50
N GLU A 4 -0.80 1.50 -4.25
CA GLU A 4 -0.52 0.06 -4.08
C GLU A 4 0.90 -0.32 -4.55
N THR A 5 1.42 0.48 -5.50
CA THR A 5 2.69 0.30 -6.20
C THR A 5 3.08 1.61 -6.89
N ASP A 6 4.36 1.74 -7.26
CA ASP A 6 4.91 2.77 -8.17
C ASP A 6 4.95 2.35 -9.65
N ARG A 7 4.46 1.15 -9.97
CA ARG A 7 4.51 0.54 -11.30
C ARG A 7 3.19 0.65 -12.06
N GLU A 8 3.16 1.44 -13.13
CA GLU A 8 1.96 1.62 -13.98
C GLU A 8 1.51 0.34 -14.69
N ASP A 9 2.43 -0.54 -15.07
CA ASP A 9 2.11 -1.85 -15.64
C ASP A 9 1.37 -2.74 -14.63
N ILE A 10 1.82 -2.73 -13.38
CA ILE A 10 1.16 -3.45 -12.29
C ILE A 10 -0.19 -2.81 -11.95
N LYS A 11 -0.27 -1.48 -11.84
CA LYS A 11 -1.55 -0.80 -11.63
C LYS A 11 -2.55 -1.12 -12.73
N ARG A 12 -2.15 -1.15 -14.01
CA ARG A 12 -3.04 -1.52 -15.12
C ARG A 12 -3.56 -2.95 -15.02
N LEU A 13 -2.76 -3.87 -14.49
CA LEU A 13 -3.17 -5.25 -14.29
C LEU A 13 -4.23 -5.39 -13.19
N PHE A 14 -4.06 -4.69 -12.06
CA PHE A 14 -4.91 -4.88 -10.88
C PHE A 14 -6.02 -3.84 -10.72
N ALA A 15 -5.83 -2.63 -11.23
CA ALA A 15 -6.75 -1.49 -11.12
C ALA A 15 -6.77 -0.68 -12.45
N PRO A 16 -7.21 -1.29 -13.57
CA PRO A 16 -7.10 -0.71 -14.92
C PRO A 16 -7.80 0.65 -15.07
N VAL A 17 -8.89 0.86 -14.34
CA VAL A 17 -9.70 2.09 -14.40
C VAL A 17 -9.26 3.15 -13.39
N ALA A 18 -8.33 2.83 -12.48
CA ALA A 18 -7.87 3.78 -11.49
C ALA A 18 -6.95 4.85 -12.13
N PRO A 19 -6.91 6.08 -11.57
CA PRO A 19 -5.97 7.11 -12.00
C PRO A 19 -4.50 6.63 -11.99
N GLY A 20 -3.66 7.26 -12.82
CA GLY A 20 -2.22 7.01 -12.82
C GLY A 20 -1.60 7.23 -11.44
N ILE A 21 -0.61 6.42 -11.10
CA ILE A 21 0.14 6.52 -9.84
C ILE A 21 0.81 7.89 -9.72
N LYS A 22 1.38 8.40 -10.82
CA LYS A 22 1.99 9.74 -10.82
C LYS A 22 1.00 10.83 -10.38
N LEU A 23 -0.25 10.75 -10.85
CA LEU A 23 -1.29 11.71 -10.49
C LEU A 23 -1.68 11.58 -9.01
N ARG A 24 -1.74 10.36 -8.48
CA ARG A 24 -2.00 10.11 -7.06
C ARG A 24 -0.89 10.65 -6.17
N ILE A 25 0.39 10.41 -6.51
CA ILE A 25 1.54 10.98 -5.77
C ILE A 25 1.50 12.51 -5.82
N GLN A 26 1.23 13.12 -6.98
CA GLN A 26 1.11 14.57 -7.09
C GLN A 26 -0.02 15.13 -6.21
N ALA A 27 -1.21 14.54 -6.27
CA ALA A 27 -2.33 14.96 -5.44
C ALA A 27 -2.02 14.80 -3.93
N LEU A 28 -1.30 13.75 -3.54
CA LEU A 28 -0.88 13.56 -2.15
C LEU A 28 0.11 14.65 -1.71
N ARG A 29 1.06 15.01 -2.57
CA ARG A 29 2.02 16.11 -2.34
C ARG A 29 1.31 17.46 -2.18
N GLU A 30 0.40 17.79 -3.09
CA GLU A 30 -0.35 19.06 -3.04
C GLU A 30 -1.15 19.20 -1.73
N VAL A 31 -1.71 18.10 -1.23
CA VAL A 31 -2.41 18.08 0.07
C VAL A 31 -1.42 18.23 1.23
N HIS A 32 -0.25 17.58 1.18
CA HIS A 32 0.77 17.69 2.23
C HIS A 32 1.35 19.11 2.31
N GLU A 33 1.62 19.75 1.17
CA GLU A 33 2.23 21.09 1.08
C GLU A 33 1.37 22.19 1.70
N VAL A 34 0.05 22.00 1.78
CA VAL A 34 -0.86 22.94 2.47
C VAL A 34 -1.03 22.63 3.96
N GLY A 35 -0.24 21.72 4.52
CA GLY A 35 -0.20 21.39 5.95
C GLY A 35 -1.28 20.41 6.42
N ILE A 36 -1.97 19.73 5.49
CA ILE A 36 -2.94 18.68 5.86
C ILE A 36 -2.19 17.37 6.10
N THR A 37 -2.48 16.69 7.21
CA THR A 37 -1.90 15.37 7.48
C THR A 37 -2.27 14.36 6.39
N THR A 38 -1.24 13.70 5.87
CA THR A 38 -1.31 12.82 4.71
C THR A 38 -0.91 11.39 5.04
N GLN A 39 -1.47 10.46 4.29
CA GLN A 39 -1.21 9.04 4.44
C GLN A 39 -1.14 8.37 3.07
N ALA A 40 -0.13 7.54 2.86
CA ALA A 40 -0.13 6.55 1.79
C ALA A 40 -0.64 5.20 2.33
N SER A 41 -1.63 4.62 1.66
CA SER A 41 -2.05 3.25 1.90
C SER A 41 -1.53 2.36 0.78
N ILE A 42 -0.65 1.43 1.13
CA ILE A 42 -0.12 0.40 0.25
C ILE A 42 -1.01 -0.84 0.45
N SER A 43 -2.24 -0.77 -0.08
CA SER A 43 -3.30 -1.76 0.13
C SER A 43 -4.04 -2.10 -1.18
N PRO A 44 -3.97 -3.37 -1.63
CA PRO A 44 -3.01 -4.37 -1.20
C PRO A 44 -1.59 -3.96 -1.65
N VAL A 45 -0.55 -4.47 -0.99
CA VAL A 45 0.80 -4.44 -1.53
C VAL A 45 0.83 -5.17 -2.87
N LEU A 46 1.28 -4.47 -3.90
CA LEU A 46 1.56 -5.01 -5.23
C LEU A 46 3.06 -4.90 -5.55
N PRO A 47 3.56 -5.61 -6.57
CA PRO A 47 4.95 -5.49 -6.98
C PRO A 47 5.36 -4.04 -7.25
N PHE A 48 6.44 -3.58 -6.64
CA PHE A 48 6.96 -2.21 -6.75
C PHE A 48 8.46 -2.20 -7.07
N THR A 49 8.98 -1.04 -7.47
CA THR A 49 10.42 -0.83 -7.68
C THR A 49 11.13 -0.48 -6.36
N PRO A 50 12.46 -0.67 -6.27
CA PRO A 50 13.24 -0.26 -5.11
C PRO A 50 13.10 1.22 -4.70
N ASP A 51 12.72 2.10 -5.64
CA ASP A 51 12.59 3.53 -5.39
C ASP A 51 11.24 3.93 -4.80
N PHE A 52 10.28 3.01 -4.68
CA PHE A 52 8.94 3.33 -4.22
C PHE A 52 8.90 4.08 -2.87
N PRO A 53 9.63 3.68 -1.81
CA PRO A 53 9.66 4.45 -0.57
C PRO A 53 10.12 5.90 -0.76
N LYS A 54 11.12 6.13 -1.61
CA LYS A 54 11.67 7.48 -1.85
C LYS A 54 10.66 8.41 -2.51
N LEU A 55 9.75 7.87 -3.31
CA LEU A 55 8.69 8.68 -3.95
C LEU A 55 7.71 9.27 -2.92
N LEU A 56 7.64 8.70 -1.72
CA LEU A 56 6.75 9.14 -0.64
C LEU A 56 7.46 10.04 0.39
N GLU A 57 8.79 10.16 0.32
CA GLU A 57 9.56 10.95 1.28
C GLU A 57 9.15 12.42 1.23
N GLY A 58 8.87 13.00 2.41
CA GLY A 58 8.46 14.40 2.55
C GLY A 58 7.08 14.72 1.97
N ILE A 59 6.26 13.73 1.63
CA ILE A 59 4.88 13.94 1.16
C ILE A 59 3.85 13.07 1.88
N VAL A 60 4.27 12.31 2.89
CA VAL A 60 3.41 11.48 3.73
C VAL A 60 3.80 11.62 5.20
N ASP A 61 2.80 11.58 6.08
CA ASP A 61 2.99 11.53 7.53
C ASP A 61 2.82 10.09 8.06
N ARG A 62 2.09 9.25 7.31
CA ARG A 62 1.80 7.85 7.68
C ARG A 62 1.80 6.93 6.47
N ILE A 63 2.22 5.68 6.68
CA ILE A 63 2.21 4.61 5.69
C ILE A 63 1.46 3.43 6.28
N TRP A 64 0.39 3.00 5.61
CA TRP A 64 -0.36 1.80 5.96
C TRP A 64 -0.07 0.69 4.98
N ILE A 65 0.49 -0.41 5.48
CA ILE A 65 0.79 -1.61 4.72
C ILE A 65 -0.32 -2.62 4.94
N ASP A 66 -0.82 -3.15 3.83
CA ASP A 66 -1.86 -4.15 3.86
C ASP A 66 -1.69 -5.14 2.71
N THR A 67 -2.19 -6.36 2.89
CA THR A 67 -2.02 -7.42 1.88
C THR A 67 -3.32 -8.18 1.70
N LEU A 68 -3.46 -8.84 0.54
CA LEU A 68 -4.61 -9.69 0.25
C LEU A 68 -4.81 -10.82 1.27
N ASN A 69 -3.79 -11.14 2.08
CA ASN A 69 -3.83 -12.18 3.11
C ASN A 69 -4.22 -11.67 4.51
N ILE A 70 -4.03 -10.37 4.79
CA ILE A 70 -4.25 -9.81 6.13
C ILE A 70 -5.34 -8.74 6.19
N GLY A 71 -5.64 -8.08 5.07
CA GLY A 71 -6.55 -6.94 4.99
C GLY A 71 -7.86 -7.17 4.27
N ASP A 72 -8.09 -8.34 3.71
CA ASP A 72 -9.32 -8.62 2.95
C ASP A 72 -10.56 -8.82 3.86
N GLY A 73 -10.44 -8.54 5.17
CA GLY A 73 -11.50 -8.74 6.17
C GLY A 73 -11.89 -10.20 6.42
N SER A 74 -11.24 -11.17 5.74
CA SER A 74 -11.63 -12.58 5.75
C SER A 74 -10.43 -13.55 5.80
N MET A 75 -9.25 -13.06 6.17
CA MET A 75 -8.01 -13.83 6.29
C MET A 75 -7.55 -14.46 4.97
N GLY A 76 -7.74 -13.75 3.85
CA GLY A 76 -7.35 -14.16 2.50
C GLY A 76 -8.41 -14.96 1.74
N LYS A 77 -9.52 -15.37 2.39
CA LYS A 77 -10.54 -16.23 1.78
C LYS A 77 -11.30 -15.53 0.66
N HIS A 78 -11.56 -14.23 0.80
CA HIS A 78 -12.24 -13.44 -0.22
C HIS A 78 -11.35 -13.27 -1.44
N SER A 79 -10.08 -12.90 -1.22
CA SER A 79 -9.07 -12.76 -2.27
C SER A 79 -8.85 -14.08 -3.04
N GLU A 80 -8.82 -15.21 -2.33
CA GLU A 80 -8.70 -16.53 -2.94
C GLU A 80 -9.93 -16.86 -3.81
N ARG A 81 -11.14 -16.58 -3.34
CA ARG A 81 -12.37 -16.80 -4.10
C ARG A 81 -12.45 -15.96 -5.38
N LEU A 82 -11.86 -14.77 -5.37
CA LEU A 82 -11.76 -13.90 -6.56
C LEU A 82 -10.69 -14.37 -7.57
N GLY A 83 -9.97 -15.44 -7.28
CA GLY A 83 -8.96 -15.98 -8.18
C GLY A 83 -7.62 -15.21 -8.15
N MET A 84 -7.37 -14.41 -7.10
CA MET A 84 -6.16 -13.58 -7.02
C MET A 84 -4.88 -14.42 -7.04
N HIS A 85 -4.87 -15.57 -6.37
CA HIS A 85 -3.71 -16.47 -6.41
C HIS A 85 -3.35 -16.88 -7.84
N GLN A 86 -4.36 -17.26 -8.64
CA GLN A 86 -4.20 -17.65 -10.04
C GLN A 86 -3.76 -16.47 -10.90
N LEU A 87 -4.32 -15.28 -10.66
CA LEU A 87 -3.90 -14.05 -11.36
C LEU A 87 -2.43 -13.75 -11.10
N PHE A 88 -1.99 -13.71 -9.84
CA PHE A 88 -0.57 -13.50 -9.52
C PHE A 88 0.32 -14.56 -10.16
N LYS A 89 -0.10 -15.84 -10.15
CA LYS A 89 0.64 -16.93 -10.78
C LYS A 89 0.75 -16.77 -12.30
N ALA A 90 -0.33 -16.41 -12.98
CA ALA A 90 -0.37 -16.28 -14.44
C ALA A 90 0.59 -15.21 -14.97
N TYR A 91 0.88 -14.17 -14.16
CA TYR A 91 1.79 -13.08 -14.50
C TYR A 91 3.18 -13.22 -13.86
N GLY A 92 3.49 -14.37 -13.25
CA GLY A 92 4.81 -14.61 -12.62
C GLY A 92 5.05 -13.79 -11.35
N LEU A 93 4.00 -13.34 -10.67
CA LEU A 93 4.05 -12.45 -9.51
C LEU A 93 3.88 -13.19 -8.18
N SER A 94 3.93 -14.53 -8.15
CA SER A 94 3.58 -15.35 -6.97
C SER A 94 4.35 -14.98 -5.69
N GLU A 95 5.57 -14.44 -5.79
CA GLU A 95 6.33 -13.99 -4.62
C GLU A 95 5.65 -12.85 -3.85
N TRP A 96 4.79 -12.09 -4.50
CA TRP A 96 4.04 -10.97 -3.93
C TRP A 96 2.69 -11.38 -3.32
N TYR A 97 2.33 -12.67 -3.41
CA TYR A 97 1.12 -13.24 -2.80
C TYR A 97 1.42 -14.06 -1.53
N GLN A 98 2.68 -14.10 -1.09
CA GLN A 98 3.10 -14.86 0.09
C GLN A 98 2.47 -14.31 1.37
N LYS A 99 2.22 -15.18 2.35
CA LYS A 99 1.55 -14.81 3.61
C LYS A 99 2.33 -13.79 4.43
N ASP A 100 3.65 -13.81 4.34
CA ASP A 100 4.61 -12.98 5.05
C ASP A 100 5.06 -11.73 4.27
N ILE A 101 4.47 -11.45 3.11
CA ILE A 101 4.90 -10.31 2.27
C ILE A 101 4.86 -8.97 3.02
N HIS A 102 3.91 -8.79 3.94
CA HIS A 102 3.82 -7.60 4.80
C HIS A 102 5.09 -7.39 5.64
N LEU A 103 5.67 -8.45 6.22
CA LEU A 103 6.90 -8.35 7.03
C LEU A 103 8.10 -7.91 6.17
N ARG A 104 8.19 -8.44 4.94
CA ARG A 104 9.26 -8.09 4.00
C ARG A 104 9.16 -6.64 3.56
N VAL A 105 7.95 -6.17 3.29
CA VAL A 105 7.66 -4.80 2.83
C VAL A 105 7.86 -3.81 3.95
N GLU A 106 7.33 -4.10 5.15
CA GLU A 106 7.53 -3.28 6.34
C GLU A 106 9.03 -3.09 6.64
N LYS A 107 9.80 -4.20 6.68
CA LYS A 107 11.26 -4.16 6.84
C LYS A 107 11.94 -3.33 5.75
N TYR A 108 11.42 -3.35 4.52
CA TYR A 108 11.98 -2.57 3.42
C TYR A 108 11.72 -1.08 3.57
N PHE A 109 10.49 -0.69 3.91
CA PHE A 109 10.09 0.70 4.11
C PHE A 109 10.77 1.33 5.34
N LYS A 110 11.06 0.55 6.39
CA LYS A 110 11.84 0.97 7.57
C LYS A 110 13.28 1.40 7.25
N LYS A 111 13.77 1.17 6.03
CA LYS A 111 15.08 1.69 5.58
C LYS A 111 15.03 3.18 5.21
N THR A 112 13.85 3.70 4.91
CA THR A 112 13.64 5.09 4.48
C THR A 112 12.83 5.87 5.51
N PHE A 113 11.84 5.24 6.13
CA PHE A 113 10.97 5.91 7.10
C PHE A 113 11.24 5.42 8.53
N PRO A 114 11.08 6.31 9.52
CA PRO A 114 10.98 5.93 10.93
C PRO A 114 9.87 4.90 11.16
N GLN A 115 10.05 4.02 12.15
CA GLN A 115 9.11 2.93 12.42
C GLN A 115 7.72 3.45 12.81
N GLU A 116 7.65 4.56 13.53
CA GLU A 116 6.41 5.20 13.99
C GLU A 116 5.51 5.71 12.86
N MET A 117 6.04 5.87 11.65
CA MET A 117 5.27 6.24 10.47
C MET A 117 4.66 5.03 9.75
N ILE A 118 5.09 3.81 10.06
CA ILE A 118 4.74 2.60 9.32
C ILE A 118 3.80 1.74 10.18
N HIS A 119 2.62 1.47 9.65
CA HIS A 119 1.57 0.69 10.30
C HIS A 119 1.19 -0.51 9.43
N VAL A 120 0.90 -1.66 10.05
CA VAL A 120 0.44 -2.88 9.35
C VAL A 120 -0.98 -3.21 9.81
N SER A 121 -1.91 -3.40 8.86
CA SER A 121 -3.38 -3.46 9.10
C SER A 121 -3.90 -4.52 10.07
N LYS A 122 -3.07 -5.46 10.53
CA LYS A 122 -3.41 -6.46 11.56
C LYS A 122 -2.87 -6.15 12.94
N GLU A 123 -1.85 -5.31 13.02
CA GLU A 123 -1.17 -4.99 14.27
C GLU A 123 -1.73 -3.70 14.88
N GLU A 124 -2.35 -2.85 14.05
CA GLU A 124 -2.86 -1.55 14.47
C GLU A 124 -4.23 -1.29 13.84
N ALA A 125 -5.20 -0.85 14.65
CA ALA A 125 -6.48 -0.37 14.12
C ALA A 125 -6.25 0.96 13.37
N PHE A 126 -6.99 1.20 12.28
CA PHE A 126 -7.01 2.52 11.64
C PHE A 126 -7.23 3.60 12.72
N PRO A 127 -6.49 4.72 12.68
CA PRO A 127 -6.66 5.76 13.68
C PRO A 127 -8.11 6.22 13.68
N VAL A 128 -8.80 5.98 14.79
CA VAL A 128 -10.09 6.60 15.06
C VAL A 128 -9.76 8.06 15.34
N PHE A 129 -10.10 8.94 14.40
CA PHE A 129 -10.07 10.37 14.68
C PHE A 129 -11.06 10.61 15.82
N GLU A 130 -10.54 10.85 17.03
CA GLU A 130 -11.36 11.39 18.10
C GLU A 130 -11.98 12.68 17.56
N LYS A 131 -13.31 12.71 17.49
CA LYS A 131 -14.03 13.94 17.17
C LYS A 131 -13.62 14.95 18.23
N GLY A 132 -12.84 15.96 17.83
CA GLY A 132 -12.53 17.09 18.69
C GLY A 132 -13.83 17.65 19.27
N THR A 133 -13.91 17.66 20.59
CA THR A 133 -14.91 18.38 21.39
C THR A 133 -14.69 19.87 21.31
#